data_AF-A0A820T0Z0-F1
#
_entry.id   AF-A0A820T0Z0-F1
#
_cell.length_a   1.000
_cell.length_b   1.000
_cell.length_c   1.000
_cell.angle_alpha   90.00
_cell.angle_beta   90.00
_cell.angle_gamma   90.00
#
_symmetry.space_group_name_H-M   'P 1'
#
loop_
_entity.id
_entity.type
_entity.pdbx_description
1 polymer ?
#
loop_
_entity_poly.entity_id
_entity_poly.type
_entity_poly.pdbx_seq_one_letter_code
_entity_poly.pdbx_strand_id
1 'polypeptide(L)'
;MPKIIGSLLHTIVSTRLCTSAQLCCKINSFKYGINDRRNRPSTFKEKDIRDKRVPGKAMEKYCLVLNLSFMLIDIVDRIPYWFLYELLRQIWD
;
A
#
# COMPACT_ATOMS: atom_id res chain seq x y z
N MET A 1 -11.75 -2.44 -2.52
CA MET A 1 -10.45 -2.07 -1.89
C MET A 1 -9.25 -1.96 -2.83
N PRO A 2 -8.94 -2.91 -3.74
CA PRO A 2 -7.71 -2.81 -4.54
C PRO A 2 -7.59 -1.53 -5.38
N LYS A 3 -8.73 -1.05 -5.93
CA LYS A 3 -8.81 0.22 -6.65
C LYS A 3 -8.55 1.44 -5.74
N ILE A 4 -8.99 1.37 -4.48
CA ILE A 4 -8.79 2.43 -3.49
C ILE A 4 -7.31 2.49 -3.11
N ILE A 5 -6.67 1.34 -2.84
CA ILE A 5 -5.22 1.29 -2.59
C ILE A 5 -4.45 1.80 -3.80
N GLY A 6 -4.76 1.32 -5.00
CA GLY A 6 -4.09 1.80 -6.21
C GLY A 6 -4.21 3.32 -6.37
N SER A 7 -5.37 3.88 -6.04
CA SER A 7 -5.59 5.34 -6.05
C SER A 7 -4.81 6.04 -4.94
N LEU A 8 -4.76 5.49 -3.73
CA LEU A 8 -4.00 6.04 -2.60
C LEU A 8 -2.50 6.07 -2.91
N LEU A 9 -1.93 4.95 -3.38
CA LEU A 9 -0.52 4.86 -3.77
C LEU A 9 -0.18 5.86 -4.88
N HIS A 10 -1.07 6.00 -5.87
CA HIS A 10 -0.91 7.01 -6.91
C HIS A 10 -1.00 8.44 -6.34
N THR A 11 -1.92 8.72 -5.43
CA THR A 11 -2.04 10.02 -4.77
C THR A 11 -0.74 10.40 -4.08
N ILE A 12 -0.17 9.50 -3.27
CA ILE A 12 1.09 9.71 -2.54
C ILE A 12 2.22 10.15 -3.49
N VAL A 13 2.33 9.51 -4.64
CA VAL A 13 3.34 9.86 -5.67
C VAL A 13 3.00 11.20 -6.33
N SER A 14 1.73 11.43 -6.69
CA SER A 14 1.32 12.67 -7.34
C SER A 14 1.46 13.91 -6.44
N THR A 15 1.32 13.74 -5.12
CA THR A 15 1.52 14.79 -4.12
C THR A 15 2.97 14.95 -3.69
N ARG A 16 3.90 14.24 -4.37
CA ARG A 16 5.35 14.28 -4.11
C ARG A 16 5.75 13.93 -2.67
N LEU A 17 4.94 13.14 -1.96
CA LEU A 17 5.28 12.67 -0.61
C LEU A 17 6.40 11.62 -0.65
N CYS A 18 6.42 10.79 -1.69
CA CYS A 18 7.55 9.94 -2.03
C CYS A 18 7.58 9.65 -3.54
N THR A 19 8.72 9.25 -4.06
CA THR A 19 8.82 8.80 -5.46
C THR A 19 8.22 7.41 -5.62
N SER A 20 7.87 7.04 -6.86
CA SER A 20 7.45 5.68 -7.21
C SER A 20 8.46 4.62 -6.77
N ALA A 21 9.76 4.89 -7.00
CA ALA A 21 10.86 4.01 -6.59
C ALA A 21 10.93 3.85 -5.06
N GLN A 22 10.80 4.94 -4.29
CA GLN A 22 10.78 4.89 -2.83
C GLN A 22 9.59 4.08 -2.31
N LEU A 23 8.40 4.29 -2.89
CA LEU A 23 7.19 3.57 -2.50
C LEU A 23 7.29 2.07 -2.78
N CYS A 24 7.76 1.70 -3.98
CA CYS A 24 8.06 0.31 -4.33
C CYS A 24 9.09 -0.29 -3.37
N CYS A 25 10.15 0.44 -3.04
CA CYS A 25 11.16 -0.02 -2.10
C CYS A 25 10.56 -0.30 -0.71
N LYS A 26 9.73 0.60 -0.17
CA LYS A 26 9.05 0.41 1.11
C LYS A 26 8.17 -0.84 1.13
N ILE A 27 7.31 -1.02 0.12
CA ILE A 27 6.42 -2.18 0.02
C ILE A 27 7.20 -3.49 -0.13
N ASN A 28 8.22 -3.48 -0.98
CA ASN A 28 8.99 -4.68 -1.30
C ASN A 28 9.97 -5.07 -0.18
N SER A 29 10.48 -4.12 0.60
CA SER A 29 11.43 -4.38 1.71
C SER A 29 10.74 -4.60 3.06
N PHE A 30 9.44 -4.40 3.15
CA PHE A 30 8.69 -4.62 4.39
C PHE A 30 8.83 -6.06 4.89
N LYS A 31 9.10 -6.20 6.20
CA LYS A 31 9.24 -7.49 6.88
C LYS A 31 7.88 -7.91 7.43
N TYR A 32 7.21 -8.81 6.71
CA TYR A 32 5.92 -9.38 7.11
C TYR A 32 6.10 -10.38 8.27
N GLY A 33 5.13 -10.40 9.18
CA GLY A 33 5.09 -11.34 10.31
C GLY A 33 4.93 -12.80 9.85
N ILE A 34 5.11 -13.74 10.78
CA ILE A 34 5.04 -15.19 10.52
C ILE A 34 3.70 -15.57 9.85
N ASN A 35 2.60 -14.99 10.33
CA ASN A 35 1.24 -15.27 9.84
C ASN A 35 1.00 -14.72 8.41
N ASP A 36 1.68 -13.65 8.04
CA ASP A 36 1.50 -12.95 6.76
C ASP A 36 2.50 -13.38 5.69
N ARG A 37 3.55 -14.12 6.07
CA ARG A 37 4.65 -14.51 5.17
C ARG A 37 4.20 -15.29 3.95
N ARG A 38 3.13 -16.11 4.09
CA ARG A 38 2.53 -16.88 2.97
C ARG A 38 1.72 -16.00 2.02
N ASN A 39 1.23 -14.87 2.49
CA ASN A 39 0.41 -13.91 1.75
C ASN A 39 1.17 -12.61 1.48
N ARG A 40 2.50 -12.64 1.50
CA ARG A 40 3.32 -11.46 1.21
C ARG A 40 2.92 -10.91 -0.17
N PRO A 41 2.68 -9.59 -0.29
CA PRO A 41 2.43 -8.95 -1.57
C PRO A 41 3.52 -9.28 -2.60
N SER A 42 3.08 -9.62 -3.81
CA SER A 42 3.96 -9.75 -4.97
C SER A 42 4.77 -8.46 -5.18
N THR A 43 5.96 -8.60 -5.77
CA THR A 43 6.86 -7.46 -6.03
C THR A 43 6.16 -6.34 -6.78
N PHE A 44 6.08 -5.18 -6.14
CA PHE A 44 5.50 -3.97 -6.69
C PHE A 44 6.50 -3.28 -7.62
N LYS A 45 6.07 -2.94 -8.83
CA LYS A 45 6.87 -2.17 -9.80
C LYS A 45 6.29 -0.77 -9.97
N GLU A 46 7.12 0.17 -10.41
CA GLU A 46 6.68 1.57 -10.58
C GLU A 46 5.51 1.71 -11.56
N LYS A 47 5.49 0.86 -12.61
CA LYS A 47 4.37 0.80 -13.54
C LYS A 47 3.04 0.47 -12.87
N ASP A 48 3.06 -0.35 -11.81
CA ASP A 48 1.85 -0.76 -11.11
C ASP A 48 1.24 0.44 -10.36
N ILE A 49 2.08 1.33 -9.80
CA ILE A 49 1.63 2.57 -9.17
C ILE A 49 1.03 3.52 -10.22
N ARG A 50 1.71 3.70 -11.36
CA ARG A 50 1.23 4.57 -12.46
C ARG A 50 -0.12 4.10 -12.99
N ASP A 51 -0.27 2.80 -13.18
CA ASP A 51 -1.49 2.20 -13.73
C ASP A 51 -2.56 1.98 -12.63
N LYS A 52 -2.33 2.48 -11.40
CA LYS A 52 -3.21 2.33 -10.23
C LYS A 52 -3.59 0.87 -9.97
N ARG A 53 -2.67 -0.04 -10.27
CA ARG A 53 -2.85 -1.49 -10.17
C ARG A 53 -2.15 -2.02 -8.93
N VAL A 54 -2.84 -2.91 -8.23
CA VAL A 54 -2.25 -3.71 -7.14
C VAL A 54 -2.10 -5.15 -7.65
N PRO A 55 -0.86 -5.65 -7.89
CA PRO A 55 -0.62 -7.02 -8.34
C PRO A 55 -0.91 -8.06 -7.25
N GLY A 56 -0.89 -9.35 -7.62
CA GLY A 56 -1.11 -10.47 -6.70
C GLY A 56 -2.54 -10.98 -6.60
N LYS A 57 -2.72 -12.03 -5.81
CA LYS A 57 -3.98 -12.69 -5.42
C LYS A 57 -4.74 -11.87 -4.39
N ALA A 58 -6.00 -12.21 -4.13
CA ALA A 58 -6.84 -11.51 -3.17
C ALA A 58 -6.19 -11.42 -1.77
N MET A 59 -5.64 -12.52 -1.26
CA MET A 59 -4.99 -12.56 0.06
C MET A 59 -3.70 -11.74 0.12
N GLU A 60 -2.94 -11.68 -0.97
CA GLU A 60 -1.75 -10.81 -1.06
C GLU A 60 -2.13 -9.33 -1.02
N LYS A 61 -3.22 -8.96 -1.71
CA LYS A 61 -3.74 -7.58 -1.68
C LYS A 61 -4.28 -7.23 -0.30
N TYR A 62 -4.93 -8.17 0.36
CA TYR A 62 -5.44 -7.99 1.72
C TYR A 62 -4.30 -7.78 2.72
N CYS A 63 -3.26 -8.61 2.65
CA CYS A 63 -2.05 -8.46 3.45
C CYS A 63 -1.38 -7.08 3.25
N LEU A 64 -1.36 -6.58 2.00
CA LEU A 64 -0.89 -5.22 1.72
C LEU A 64 -1.76 -4.16 2.42
N VAL A 65 -3.10 -4.27 2.37
CA VAL A 65 -4.03 -3.36 3.06
C VAL A 65 -3.67 -3.29 4.56
N LEU A 66 -3.62 -4.44 5.22
CA LEU A 66 -3.42 -4.47 6.67
C LEU A 66 -2.10 -3.84 7.10
N ASN A 67 -1.05 -4.04 6.30
CA ASN A 67 0.29 -3.63 6.65
C ASN A 67 0.70 -2.26 6.08
N LEU A 68 -0.11 -1.62 5.23
CA LEU A 68 0.28 -0.41 4.51
C LEU A 68 0.61 0.75 5.44
N SER A 69 -0.12 0.91 6.54
CA SER A 69 0.13 1.96 7.54
C SER A 69 1.53 1.86 8.14
N PHE A 70 1.99 0.63 8.40
CA PHE A 70 3.33 0.40 8.93
C PHE A 70 4.42 0.66 7.89
N MET A 71 4.16 0.40 6.60
CA MET A 71 5.10 0.68 5.52
C MET A 71 5.32 2.18 5.28
N LEU A 72 4.31 2.99 5.60
CA LEU A 72 4.27 4.43 5.30
C LEU A 72 4.29 5.31 6.55
N ILE A 73 4.65 4.75 7.71
CA ILE A 73 4.58 5.43 9.02
C ILE A 73 5.33 6.77 9.04
N ASP A 74 6.39 6.92 8.25
CA ASP A 74 7.19 8.13 8.16
C ASP A 74 6.53 9.27 7.36
N ILE A 75 5.51 8.96 6.56
CA ILE A 75 4.81 9.93 5.72
C ILE A 75 3.29 9.97 5.96
N VAL A 76 2.78 9.10 6.82
CA VAL A 76 1.35 8.81 7.00
C VAL A 76 0.52 10.06 7.28
N ASP A 77 0.99 10.91 8.19
CA ASP A 77 0.30 12.16 8.60
C ASP A 77 0.20 13.19 7.48
N ARG A 78 0.97 13.01 6.40
CA ARG A 78 1.02 13.93 5.26
C ARG A 78 0.19 13.43 4.08
N ILE A 79 -0.33 12.21 4.14
CA ILE A 79 -1.08 11.61 3.03
C ILE A 79 -2.51 12.17 3.02
N PRO A 80 -2.94 12.86 1.94
CA PRO A 80 -4.31 13.33 1.85
C PRO A 80 -5.29 12.16 1.91
N TYR A 81 -6.38 12.34 2.67
CA TYR A 81 -7.43 11.34 2.85
C TYR A 81 -6.97 10.03 3.52
N TRP A 82 -5.84 10.04 4.23
CA TRP A 82 -5.38 8.86 4.98
C TRP A 82 -6.42 8.35 5.99
N PHE A 83 -7.06 9.26 6.72
CA PHE A 83 -8.14 8.94 7.64
C PHE A 83 -9.29 8.15 6.97
N LEU A 84 -9.62 8.47 5.71
CA LEU A 84 -10.63 7.73 4.97
C LEU A 84 -10.19 6.29 4.68
N TYR A 85 -8.90 6.09 4.37
CA TYR A 85 -8.33 4.76 4.23
C TYR A 85 -8.42 3.95 5.53
N GLU A 86 -8.12 4.57 6.68
CA GLU A 86 -8.22 3.91 7.99
C GLU A 86 -9.64 3.51 8.33
N LEU A 87 -10.62 4.41 8.12
CA LEU A 87 -12.03 4.08 8.31
C LEU A 87 -12.48 2.91 7.44
N LEU A 88 -12.11 2.91 6.16
CA LEU A 88 -12.43 1.82 5.23
C LEU A 88 -11.79 0.49 5.64
N ARG A 89 -10.60 0.53 6.25
CA ARG A 89 -9.94 -0.64 6.80
C ARG A 89 -10.70 -1.19 8.01
N GLN A 90 -11.13 -0.31 8.93
CA GLN A 90 -11.86 -0.69 10.13
C GLN A 90 -13.24 -1.31 9.86
N ILE A 91 -13.94 -0.89 8.81
CA ILE A 91 -15.24 -1.48 8.42
C ILE A 91 -15.08 -2.92 7.91
N TRP A 92 -13.88 -3.25 7.42
CA TRP A 92 -13.62 -4.55 6.79
C TRP A 92 -13.05 -5.59 7.76
N ASP A 93 -12.31 -5.15 8.78
CA ASP A 93 -11.90 -6.00 9.92
C ASP A 93 -13.14 -6.48 10.72
#